data_AF-A0AAV4ECP4-F1
#
_entry.id   AF-A0AAV4ECP4-F1
#
_cell.length_a   1.000
_cell.length_b   1.000
_cell.length_c   1.000
_cell.angle_alpha   90.00
_cell.angle_beta   90.00
_cell.angle_gamma   90.00
#
_symmetry.space_group_name_H-M   'P 1'
#
loop_
_entity.id
_entity.type
_entity.pdbx_description
1 polymer ?
#
loop_
_entity_poly.entity_id
_entity_poly.type
_entity_poly.pdbx_seq_one_letter_code
_entity_poly.pdbx_strand_id
1 'polypeptide(L)'
;MRAHLVAISLSITVLTVLTACPPDELSEAFLRYGKWYRPPRTPREAKAIGYRRVNEICQMDTYHGFLYVQRHNDKSRLLFDHNDKLAGIQTAIPGNMFGFNSLNESLQMPSKEIIPPILLSQEHYSSGVQMYTVTAYFKHPSLICSPYNQHAHPGKGLYIQMGYQVERQYEKIPLDASHLSSEWKTGTCLHSMGRHYFKHLSRDMKCESLYPVYLMYNAEGQLGGFGWLFQGAPTESRRTPVRWLQLDPSLYPASFDTSMLPPCMFNPNFKIFTIRIYLRNEHTMICPRNGDKQEGRRDHEGHGHHGGRGHHHDRTNANNEEVTFRPLHPKPTNASGGSGGGSNTRTPKYINSQTNNVIVDDAMRERDGPRNVGVSAVQLSSRSVFICSVLVSTLVCLALENLLSSTSRGAAWDFRPPTSRGVLLRSDRR
;
A
#
# COMPACT_ATOMS: atom_id res chain seq x y z
N MET A 1 10.29 -16.70 77.01
CA MET A 1 10.39 -15.53 76.10
C MET A 1 11.23 -15.94 74.89
N ARG A 2 10.63 -15.86 73.68
CA ARG A 2 11.19 -15.50 72.34
C ARG A 2 12.68 -15.82 72.05
N ALA A 3 13.11 -16.35 70.91
CA ALA A 3 12.48 -16.50 69.61
C ALA A 3 13.27 -17.47 68.70
N HIS A 4 12.52 -18.03 67.76
CA HIS A 4 12.85 -18.76 66.55
C HIS A 4 13.98 -18.18 65.68
N LEU A 5 14.83 -19.08 65.16
CA LEU A 5 15.61 -18.89 63.94
C LEU A 5 15.16 -19.95 62.93
N VAL A 6 14.37 -19.54 61.94
CA VAL A 6 14.06 -20.34 60.75
C VAL A 6 14.64 -19.59 59.56
N ALA A 7 15.70 -20.16 58.98
CA ALA A 7 16.31 -19.68 57.76
C ALA A 7 15.44 -20.07 56.56
N ILE A 8 14.78 -19.09 55.94
CA ILE A 8 14.11 -19.26 54.64
C ILE A 8 15.06 -18.70 53.58
N SER A 9 15.73 -19.59 52.86
CA SER A 9 16.45 -19.27 51.63
C SER A 9 15.43 -19.15 50.49
N LEU A 10 15.14 -17.93 50.07
CA LEU A 10 14.24 -17.63 48.96
C LEU A 10 15.08 -17.41 47.69
N SER A 11 15.30 -18.48 46.93
CA SER A 11 15.91 -18.41 45.60
C SER A 11 14.89 -17.82 44.61
N ILE A 12 15.02 -16.54 44.29
CA ILE A 12 14.25 -15.87 43.24
C ILE A 12 14.92 -16.18 41.90
N THR A 13 14.43 -17.20 41.21
CA THR A 13 14.76 -17.46 39.80
C THR A 13 13.89 -16.54 38.94
N VAL A 14 14.41 -15.37 38.57
CA VAL A 14 13.77 -14.49 37.57
C VAL A 14 13.93 -15.13 36.20
N LEU A 15 12.94 -15.93 35.80
CA LEU A 15 12.82 -16.43 34.44
C LEU A 15 12.29 -15.30 33.55
N THR A 16 13.19 -14.47 33.04
CA THR A 16 12.88 -13.45 32.03
C THR A 16 12.53 -14.15 30.72
N VAL A 17 11.25 -14.50 30.56
CA VAL A 17 10.70 -14.90 29.27
C VAL A 17 10.67 -13.65 28.40
N LEU A 18 11.73 -13.43 27.63
CA LEU A 18 11.74 -12.53 26.49
C LEU A 18 10.77 -13.11 25.46
N THR A 19 9.50 -12.76 25.57
CA THR A 19 8.57 -12.82 24.45
C THR A 19 9.10 -11.87 23.39
N ALA A 20 9.93 -12.40 22.49
CA ALA A 20 10.28 -11.72 21.26
C ALA A 20 8.96 -11.50 20.50
N CYS A 21 8.44 -10.27 20.55
CA CYS A 21 7.44 -9.83 19.59
C CYS A 21 8.04 -10.07 18.21
N PRO A 22 7.40 -10.85 17.33
CA PRO A 22 7.86 -10.98 15.96
C PRO A 22 7.94 -9.57 15.35
N PRO A 23 9.01 -9.24 14.62
CA PRO A 23 9.15 -7.93 14.01
C PRO A 23 7.94 -7.61 13.12
N ASP A 24 7.35 -6.43 13.32
CA ASP A 24 6.14 -5.94 12.65
C ASP A 24 6.31 -5.91 11.12
N GLU A 25 5.79 -6.94 10.46
CA GLU A 25 6.03 -7.28 9.05
C GLU A 25 5.37 -6.34 8.02
N LEU A 26 4.47 -5.44 8.46
CA LEU A 26 3.74 -4.49 7.61
C LEU A 26 4.25 -3.04 7.73
N SER A 27 5.32 -2.82 8.51
CA SER A 27 5.90 -1.48 8.68
C SER A 27 6.67 -0.98 7.45
N GLU A 28 6.78 -1.80 6.40
CA GLU A 28 7.56 -1.51 5.20
C GLU A 28 6.70 -1.48 3.92
N ALA A 29 6.03 -0.35 3.68
CA ALA A 29 5.45 -0.09 2.37
C ALA A 29 6.55 0.31 1.36
N PHE A 30 6.60 -0.33 0.19
CA PHE A 30 7.48 -0.01 -0.92
C PHE A 30 6.67 0.28 -2.19
N LEU A 31 7.13 1.19 -3.06
CA LEU A 31 6.55 1.47 -4.37
C LEU A 31 7.57 1.08 -5.45
N ARG A 32 7.17 0.35 -6.50
CA ARG A 32 8.13 -0.15 -7.51
C ARG A 32 7.90 0.44 -8.90
N TYR A 33 8.98 0.99 -9.49
CA TYR A 33 9.02 1.45 -10.90
C TYR A 33 10.41 1.38 -11.54
N GLY A 34 10.86 0.21 -11.97
CA GLY A 34 12.24 0.06 -12.47
C GLY A 34 13.29 0.23 -11.36
N LYS A 35 13.33 1.38 -10.68
CA LYS A 35 13.99 1.66 -9.40
C LYS A 35 12.98 1.67 -8.25
N TRP A 36 13.39 1.16 -7.09
CA TRP A 36 12.59 1.17 -5.86
C TRP A 36 12.39 2.60 -5.35
N TYR A 37 11.13 3.00 -5.15
CA TYR A 37 10.75 4.22 -4.45
C TYR A 37 10.23 3.85 -3.07
N ARG A 38 10.89 4.34 -2.02
CA ARG A 38 10.41 4.19 -0.64
C ARG A 38 9.65 5.45 -0.26
N PRO A 39 8.32 5.39 -0.06
CA PRO A 39 7.60 6.56 0.39
C PRO A 39 8.08 6.97 1.78
N PRO A 40 8.19 8.28 2.07
CA PRO A 40 8.50 8.77 3.40
C PRO A 40 7.43 8.28 4.38
N ARG A 41 7.88 7.80 5.55
CA ARG A 41 7.00 7.23 6.58
C ARG A 41 6.47 8.29 7.55
N THR A 42 7.08 9.47 7.54
CA THR A 42 6.68 10.63 8.35
C THR A 42 6.57 11.91 7.50
N PRO A 43 5.75 12.88 7.93
CA PRO A 43 5.70 14.22 7.34
C PRO A 43 7.06 14.92 7.27
N ARG A 44 7.92 14.70 8.27
CA ARG A 44 9.27 15.29 8.32
C ARG A 44 10.13 14.77 7.17
N GLU A 45 10.15 13.45 6.98
CA GLU A 45 10.84 12.82 5.84
C GLU A 45 10.24 13.29 4.50
N ALA A 46 8.91 13.41 4.43
CA ALA A 46 8.22 13.84 3.22
C ALA A 46 8.64 15.27 2.82
N LYS A 47 8.64 16.20 3.78
CA LYS A 47 9.12 17.58 3.57
C LYS A 47 10.59 17.60 3.15
N ALA A 48 11.43 16.77 3.75
CA ALA A 48 12.86 16.69 3.42
C ALA A 48 13.12 16.31 1.96
N ILE A 49 12.23 15.52 1.34
CA ILE A 49 12.32 15.13 -0.08
C ILE A 49 11.38 15.94 -1.00
N GLY A 50 10.86 17.07 -0.51
CA GLY A 50 10.14 18.06 -1.30
C GLY A 50 8.62 17.86 -1.41
N TYR A 51 8.02 17.00 -0.60
CA TYR A 51 6.55 17.00 -0.45
C TYR A 51 6.08 18.24 0.30
N ARG A 52 4.89 18.71 -0.04
CA ARG A 52 4.21 19.81 0.62
C ARG A 52 2.82 19.36 1.03
N ARG A 53 2.42 19.78 2.23
CA ARG A 53 1.07 19.57 2.73
C ARG A 53 0.11 20.48 1.97
N VAL A 54 -1.06 19.97 1.58
CA VAL A 54 -2.04 20.73 0.76
C VAL A 54 -3.37 21.00 1.48
N ASN A 55 -3.61 20.41 2.64
CA ASN A 55 -4.82 20.61 3.46
C ASN A 55 -4.48 20.90 4.93
N GLU A 56 -5.30 21.68 5.61
CA GLU A 56 -5.13 22.04 7.04
C GLU A 56 -5.92 21.11 7.99
N ILE A 57 -7.02 20.55 7.49
CA ILE A 57 -7.92 19.69 8.27
C ILE A 57 -7.68 18.24 7.89
N CYS A 58 -7.55 17.36 8.88
CA CYS A 58 -7.34 15.93 8.63
C CYS A 58 -8.58 15.27 8.01
N GLN A 59 -9.75 15.58 8.55
CA GLN A 59 -11.02 14.99 8.13
C GLN A 59 -11.65 15.86 7.03
N MET A 60 -11.40 15.50 5.78
CA MET A 60 -12.03 16.13 4.62
C MET A 60 -13.28 15.33 4.21
N ASP A 61 -14.21 15.97 3.52
CA ASP A 61 -15.43 15.29 3.01
C ASP A 61 -15.11 14.18 1.99
N THR A 62 -13.92 14.22 1.39
CA THR A 62 -13.52 13.30 0.29
C THR A 62 -12.44 12.31 0.66
N TYR A 63 -11.72 12.51 1.75
CA TYR A 63 -10.66 11.61 2.23
C TYR A 63 -10.28 11.96 3.67
N HIS A 64 -9.64 11.02 4.36
CA HIS A 64 -9.09 11.26 5.70
C HIS A 64 -7.56 11.29 5.65
N GLY A 65 -6.96 12.22 6.38
CA GLY A 65 -5.52 12.35 6.53
C GLY A 65 -4.97 13.70 6.06
N PHE A 66 -3.77 14.01 6.52
CA PHE A 66 -2.99 15.13 6.01
C PHE A 66 -2.35 14.72 4.70
N LEU A 67 -2.78 15.36 3.61
CA LEU A 67 -2.37 15.07 2.26
C LEU A 67 -1.10 15.82 1.91
N TYR A 68 -0.09 15.07 1.49
CA TYR A 68 1.22 15.55 1.08
C TYR A 68 1.41 15.23 -0.40
N VAL A 69 1.72 16.26 -1.17
CA VAL A 69 1.92 16.20 -2.62
C VAL A 69 3.34 16.65 -2.94
N GLN A 70 4.02 15.89 -3.78
CA GLN A 70 5.30 16.29 -4.33
C GLN A 70 5.06 16.98 -5.66
N ARG A 71 5.81 18.07 -5.92
CA ARG A 71 5.67 18.84 -7.15
C ARG A 71 5.82 17.93 -8.38
N HIS A 72 4.89 18.02 -9.32
CA HIS A 72 4.84 17.17 -10.51
C HIS A 72 4.69 15.67 -10.21
N ASN A 73 4.11 15.28 -9.08
CA ASN A 73 3.83 13.88 -8.75
C ASN A 73 2.39 13.72 -8.27
N ASP A 74 1.47 13.65 -9.23
CA ASP A 74 0.05 13.44 -8.95
C ASP A 74 -0.29 11.95 -8.72
N LYS A 75 0.69 11.06 -8.91
CA LYS A 75 0.51 9.60 -8.89
C LYS A 75 0.68 8.98 -7.51
N SER A 76 1.54 9.59 -6.68
CA SER A 76 1.87 9.12 -5.34
C SER A 76 1.70 10.26 -4.34
N ARG A 77 0.45 10.53 -3.96
CA ARG A 77 0.10 11.51 -2.94
C ARG A 77 -0.03 10.77 -1.61
N LEU A 78 0.61 11.26 -0.56
CA LEU A 78 0.74 10.53 0.70
C LEU A 78 -0.23 11.10 1.73
N LEU A 79 -0.91 10.22 2.45
CA LEU A 79 -1.81 10.59 3.53
C LEU A 79 -1.15 10.21 4.86
N PHE A 80 -0.94 11.19 5.73
CA PHE A 80 -0.46 10.97 7.09
C PHE A 80 -1.61 11.09 8.08
N ASP A 81 -1.60 10.26 9.13
CA ASP A 81 -2.57 10.33 10.21
C ASP A 81 -2.28 11.49 11.17
N HIS A 82 -3.15 11.65 12.17
CA HIS A 82 -2.99 12.66 13.23
C HIS A 82 -1.69 12.51 14.03
N ASN A 83 -1.05 11.34 14.00
CA ASN A 83 0.15 11.01 14.74
C ASN A 83 1.40 11.00 13.85
N ASP A 84 1.35 11.68 12.70
CA ASP A 84 2.45 11.82 11.77
C ASP A 84 2.96 10.47 11.20
N LYS A 85 2.10 9.46 11.11
CA LYS A 85 2.39 8.16 10.49
C LYS A 85 1.73 8.03 9.12
N LEU A 86 2.40 7.36 8.19
CA LEU A 86 1.81 7.06 6.88
C LEU A 86 0.54 6.21 7.04
N ALA A 87 -0.59 6.80 6.66
CA ALA A 87 -1.93 6.24 6.85
C ALA A 87 -2.54 5.71 5.55
N GLY A 88 -2.08 6.20 4.41
CA GLY A 88 -2.58 5.80 3.11
C GLY A 88 -1.84 6.45 1.94
N ILE A 89 -2.27 6.09 0.74
CA ILE A 89 -1.81 6.64 -0.52
C ILE A 89 -3.02 7.00 -1.38
N GLN A 90 -2.92 8.12 -2.08
CA GLN A 90 -3.90 8.58 -3.04
C GLN A 90 -3.21 8.82 -4.38
N THR A 91 -3.91 8.47 -5.45
CA THR A 91 -3.45 8.67 -6.83
C THR A 91 -4.49 9.51 -7.55
N ALA A 92 -4.05 10.60 -8.17
CA ALA A 92 -4.89 11.42 -9.01
C ALA A 92 -4.72 11.05 -10.49
N ILE A 93 -5.83 11.10 -11.23
CA ILE A 93 -5.93 10.65 -12.62
C ILE A 93 -6.68 11.72 -13.40
N PRO A 94 -6.17 12.15 -14.56
CA PRO A 94 -6.86 13.15 -15.36
C PRO A 94 -8.12 12.59 -16.00
N GLY A 95 -9.18 13.40 -15.99
CA GLY A 95 -10.49 13.05 -16.53
C GLY A 95 -10.63 13.20 -18.05
N ASN A 96 -9.62 13.72 -18.72
CA ASN A 96 -9.60 13.93 -20.18
C ASN A 96 -8.76 12.86 -20.90
N MET A 97 -8.54 11.70 -20.28
CA MET A 97 -7.88 10.58 -20.94
C MET A 97 -8.83 9.91 -21.93
N PHE A 98 -8.27 9.32 -22.98
CA PHE A 98 -9.01 8.50 -23.93
C PHE A 98 -8.67 7.02 -23.74
N GLY A 99 -9.68 6.17 -23.83
CA GLY A 99 -9.58 4.71 -23.90
C GLY A 99 -10.48 4.15 -24.99
N PHE A 100 -10.76 2.84 -24.96
CA PHE A 100 -11.60 2.11 -25.92
C PHE A 100 -12.66 1.25 -25.22
N ASN A 101 -13.91 1.27 -25.69
CA ASN A 101 -14.98 0.41 -25.17
C ASN A 101 -14.91 -0.99 -25.80
N SER A 102 -15.83 -1.87 -25.40
CA SER A 102 -15.99 -3.21 -26.00
C SER A 102 -16.31 -3.19 -27.51
N LEU A 103 -16.80 -2.08 -28.05
CA LEU A 103 -17.06 -1.88 -29.49
C LEU A 103 -15.85 -1.29 -30.23
N ASN A 104 -14.71 -1.12 -29.56
CA ASN A 104 -13.51 -0.48 -30.09
C ASN A 104 -13.71 0.99 -30.51
N GLU A 105 -14.66 1.67 -29.88
CA GLU A 105 -14.88 3.11 -30.03
C GLU A 105 -14.10 3.84 -28.95
N SER A 106 -13.57 5.02 -29.28
CA SER A 106 -12.88 5.84 -28.29
C SER A 106 -13.88 6.40 -27.29
N LEU A 107 -13.56 6.30 -26.00
CA LEU A 107 -14.33 6.95 -24.92
C LEU A 107 -13.42 7.75 -24.00
N GLN A 108 -14.01 8.73 -23.32
CA GLN A 108 -13.36 9.45 -22.23
C GLN A 108 -13.29 8.58 -20.97
N MET A 109 -12.12 8.58 -20.32
CA MET A 109 -11.84 7.83 -19.09
C MET A 109 -11.50 8.81 -17.95
N PRO A 110 -11.89 8.51 -16.69
CA PRO A 110 -12.71 7.39 -16.23
C PRO A 110 -14.15 7.41 -16.77
N SER A 111 -14.72 6.25 -17.09
CA SER A 111 -16.14 6.17 -17.47
C SER A 111 -17.04 6.38 -16.24
N LYS A 112 -18.28 6.83 -16.43
CA LYS A 112 -19.24 6.96 -15.31
C LYS A 112 -19.57 5.60 -14.66
N GLU A 113 -19.37 4.50 -15.39
CA GLU A 113 -19.68 3.14 -14.93
C GLU A 113 -18.62 2.57 -13.95
N ILE A 114 -17.39 3.09 -13.91
CA ILE A 114 -16.29 2.57 -13.05
C ILE A 114 -16.15 3.30 -11.71
N ILE A 115 -17.18 4.06 -11.34
CA ILE A 115 -17.30 4.74 -10.05
C ILE A 115 -18.23 3.91 -9.19
N PRO A 116 -17.79 3.36 -8.02
CA PRO A 116 -16.48 3.48 -7.35
C PRO A 116 -15.43 2.40 -7.73
N PRO A 117 -14.14 2.48 -7.30
CA PRO A 117 -13.52 3.34 -6.26
C PRO A 117 -12.98 4.69 -6.76
N ILE A 118 -13.20 5.03 -8.04
CA ILE A 118 -12.75 6.31 -8.60
C ILE A 118 -13.70 7.42 -8.13
N LEU A 119 -13.17 8.45 -7.48
CA LEU A 119 -13.94 9.57 -6.95
C LEU A 119 -13.56 10.88 -7.63
N LEU A 120 -14.50 11.82 -7.71
CA LEU A 120 -14.21 13.17 -8.20
C LEU A 120 -13.29 13.88 -7.21
N SER A 121 -12.18 14.44 -7.69
CA SER A 121 -11.34 15.33 -6.89
C SER A 121 -12.03 16.68 -6.72
N GLN A 122 -12.12 17.16 -5.47
CA GLN A 122 -12.57 18.52 -5.16
C GLN A 122 -11.44 19.56 -5.26
N GLU A 123 -10.20 19.12 -5.49
CA GLU A 123 -9.09 20.04 -5.61
C GLU A 123 -9.12 20.78 -6.94
N HIS A 124 -8.97 22.10 -6.89
CA HIS A 124 -8.86 22.93 -8.09
C HIS A 124 -7.46 22.80 -8.69
N TYR A 125 -7.34 22.04 -9.77
CA TYR A 125 -6.11 21.98 -10.56
C TYR A 125 -6.04 23.17 -11.53
N SER A 126 -4.87 23.81 -11.62
CA SER A 126 -4.65 25.02 -12.43
C SER A 126 -4.84 24.82 -13.94
N SER A 127 -4.95 23.58 -14.41
CA SER A 127 -5.08 23.24 -15.83
C SER A 127 -6.52 23.24 -16.35
N GLY A 128 -7.52 23.45 -15.48
CA GLY A 128 -8.94 23.31 -15.87
C GLY A 128 -9.36 21.88 -16.21
N VAL A 129 -8.46 20.89 -16.02
CA VAL A 129 -8.75 19.48 -16.24
C VAL A 129 -9.35 18.91 -14.97
N GLN A 130 -10.55 18.35 -15.07
CA GLN A 130 -11.15 17.60 -13.97
C GLN A 130 -10.25 16.41 -13.61
N MET A 131 -9.90 16.31 -12.33
CA MET A 131 -9.13 15.18 -11.81
C MET A 131 -10.04 14.22 -11.04
N TYR A 132 -9.70 12.95 -11.07
CA TYR A 132 -10.29 11.90 -10.27
C TYR A 132 -9.25 11.32 -9.33
N THR A 133 -9.68 10.71 -8.23
CA THR A 133 -8.79 10.10 -7.24
C THR A 133 -9.20 8.65 -6.94
N VAL A 134 -8.19 7.83 -6.66
CA VAL A 134 -8.36 6.56 -5.95
C VAL A 134 -7.53 6.61 -4.67
N THR A 135 -8.07 6.06 -3.58
CA THR A 135 -7.44 6.13 -2.27
C THR A 135 -7.39 4.75 -1.64
N ALA A 136 -6.22 4.38 -1.13
CA ALA A 136 -6.02 3.21 -0.28
C ALA A 136 -5.50 3.65 1.09
N TYR A 137 -6.08 3.11 2.15
CA TYR A 137 -5.62 3.32 3.51
C TYR A 137 -4.94 2.05 4.05
N PHE A 138 -3.86 2.25 4.79
CA PHE A 138 -3.13 1.20 5.51
C PHE A 138 -3.62 1.07 6.97
N LYS A 139 -4.46 2.01 7.41
CA LYS A 139 -5.10 2.06 8.71
C LYS A 139 -6.61 2.15 8.50
N HIS A 140 -7.40 1.64 9.45
CA HIS A 140 -8.85 1.80 9.39
C HIS A 140 -9.21 3.29 9.34
N PRO A 141 -10.09 3.76 8.42
CA PRO A 141 -10.32 5.19 8.20
C PRO A 141 -10.75 6.00 9.44
N SER A 142 -11.52 5.41 10.35
CA SER A 142 -11.94 6.04 11.61
C SER A 142 -10.79 6.31 12.60
N LEU A 143 -9.62 5.71 12.39
CA LEU A 143 -8.45 5.86 13.25
C LEU A 143 -7.44 6.88 12.71
N ILE A 144 -7.66 7.44 11.51
CA ILE A 144 -6.71 8.31 10.82
C ILE A 144 -6.71 9.71 11.46
N CYS A 145 -7.87 10.29 11.69
CA CYS A 145 -8.00 11.65 12.22
C CYS A 145 -8.34 11.70 13.71
N SER A 146 -8.37 10.55 14.39
CA SER A 146 -8.68 10.47 15.81
C SER A 146 -7.43 10.76 16.67
N PRO A 147 -7.50 11.74 17.60
CA PRO A 147 -6.38 12.09 18.46
C PRO A 147 -6.10 11.04 19.55
N TYR A 148 -7.07 10.18 19.85
CA TYR A 148 -6.98 9.18 20.94
C TYR A 148 -6.21 7.91 20.56
N ASN A 149 -5.84 7.76 19.29
CA ASN A 149 -5.26 6.54 18.75
C ASN A 149 -3.74 6.61 18.57
N GLN A 150 -3.04 7.34 19.45
CA GLN A 150 -1.57 7.44 19.44
C GLN A 150 -0.88 6.07 19.57
N HIS A 151 -1.54 5.13 20.26
CA HIS A 151 -1.04 3.76 20.48
C HIS A 151 -1.67 2.71 19.56
N ALA A 152 -2.60 3.10 18.69
CA ALA A 152 -3.16 2.16 17.73
C ALA A 152 -2.02 1.71 16.80
N HIS A 153 -1.79 0.39 16.73
CA HIS A 153 -0.73 -0.17 15.90
C HIS A 153 -0.80 0.41 14.47
N PRO A 154 0.34 0.82 13.90
CA PRO A 154 0.40 1.34 12.54
C PRO A 154 0.06 0.21 11.57
N GLY A 155 -1.21 0.13 11.19
CA GLY A 155 -1.74 -0.60 10.04
C GLY A 155 -1.68 -2.13 10.10
N LYS A 156 -2.87 -2.78 10.17
CA LYS A 156 -3.05 -4.22 9.92
C LYS A 156 -4.05 -4.48 8.79
N GLY A 157 -4.19 -3.57 7.83
CA GLY A 157 -5.18 -3.76 6.77
C GLY A 157 -4.99 -2.82 5.60
N LEU A 158 -5.52 -3.25 4.47
CA LEU A 158 -5.66 -2.43 3.27
C LEU A 158 -7.15 -2.13 3.09
N TYR A 159 -7.50 -0.86 3.01
CA TYR A 159 -8.88 -0.38 2.86
C TYR A 159 -8.95 0.47 1.60
N ILE A 160 -9.69 0.01 0.59
CA ILE A 160 -9.92 0.77 -0.64
C ILE A 160 -11.13 1.66 -0.42
N GLN A 161 -10.98 2.96 -0.63
CA GLN A 161 -12.09 3.90 -0.48
C GLN A 161 -13.11 3.69 -1.61
N MET A 162 -14.38 3.48 -1.26
CA MET A 162 -15.47 3.21 -2.20
C MET A 162 -16.48 4.36 -2.29
N GLY A 163 -16.30 5.43 -1.53
CA GLY A 163 -17.23 6.56 -1.54
C GLY A 163 -16.75 7.72 -0.68
N TYR A 164 -17.59 8.76 -0.59
CA TYR A 164 -17.28 9.97 0.16
C TYR A 164 -17.45 9.81 1.67
N GLN A 165 -18.30 8.87 2.13
CA GLN A 165 -18.37 8.52 3.56
C GLN A 165 -17.19 7.60 3.92
N VAL A 166 -15.98 8.17 4.04
CA VAL A 166 -14.70 7.43 4.15
C VAL A 166 -14.71 6.34 5.23
N GLU A 167 -15.39 6.56 6.36
CA GLU A 167 -15.47 5.61 7.47
C GLU A 167 -16.50 4.49 7.30
N ARG A 168 -17.35 4.55 6.27
CA ARG A 168 -18.44 3.59 6.04
C ARG A 168 -18.39 2.96 4.65
N GLN A 169 -17.85 3.69 3.68
CA GLN A 169 -17.79 3.30 2.28
C GLN A 169 -16.35 2.94 1.91
N TYR A 170 -15.91 1.78 2.37
CA TYR A 170 -14.62 1.20 2.01
C TYR A 170 -14.75 -0.31 1.79
N GLU A 171 -13.86 -0.87 0.96
CA GLU A 171 -13.66 -2.30 0.83
C GLU A 171 -12.42 -2.69 1.64
N LYS A 172 -12.61 -3.51 2.68
CA LYS A 172 -11.50 -4.07 3.44
C LYS A 172 -10.94 -5.28 2.68
N ILE A 173 -9.68 -5.19 2.28
CA ILE A 173 -8.98 -6.29 1.63
C ILE A 173 -8.48 -7.27 2.69
N PRO A 174 -8.80 -8.58 2.57
CA PRO A 174 -8.29 -9.60 3.47
C PRO A 174 -6.77 -9.70 3.41
N LEU A 175 -6.12 -9.87 4.57
CA LEU A 175 -4.68 -10.11 4.63
C LEU A 175 -4.29 -11.52 4.15
N ASP A 176 -5.26 -12.44 4.08
CA ASP A 176 -5.07 -13.82 3.64
C ASP A 176 -5.96 -14.09 2.42
N ALA A 177 -5.37 -14.62 1.36
CA ALA A 177 -6.03 -14.91 0.08
C ALA A 177 -7.18 -15.91 0.23
N SER A 178 -7.13 -16.81 1.21
CA SER A 178 -8.20 -17.78 1.48
C SER A 178 -9.52 -17.13 1.90
N HIS A 179 -9.47 -15.88 2.35
CA HIS A 179 -10.66 -15.08 2.71
C HIS A 179 -11.12 -14.13 1.59
N LEU A 180 -10.49 -14.18 0.41
CA LEU A 180 -10.97 -13.41 -0.75
C LEU A 180 -12.32 -13.95 -1.23
N SER A 181 -13.21 -13.05 -1.62
CA SER A 181 -14.46 -13.43 -2.26
C SER A 181 -14.20 -14.04 -3.65
N SER A 182 -15.15 -14.83 -4.14
CA SER A 182 -15.11 -15.42 -5.49
C SER A 182 -15.15 -14.41 -6.64
N GLU A 183 -15.37 -13.13 -6.33
CA GLU A 183 -15.29 -12.01 -7.27
C GLU A 183 -13.86 -11.72 -7.70
N TRP A 184 -12.87 -12.00 -6.84
CA TRP A 184 -11.45 -11.84 -7.13
C TRP A 184 -10.94 -13.03 -7.93
N LYS A 185 -10.71 -12.83 -9.22
CA LYS A 185 -10.21 -13.86 -10.13
C LYS A 185 -8.70 -13.91 -10.11
N THR A 186 -8.17 -15.11 -10.03
CA THR A 186 -6.74 -15.38 -10.00
C THR A 186 -6.09 -15.07 -11.34
N GLY A 187 -5.06 -14.24 -11.35
CA GLY A 187 -4.19 -14.02 -12.50
C GLY A 187 -2.88 -14.80 -12.41
N THR A 188 -1.89 -14.36 -13.17
CA THR A 188 -0.57 -15.00 -13.21
C THR A 188 0.19 -14.77 -11.90
N CYS A 189 0.94 -15.79 -11.47
CA CYS A 189 1.93 -15.65 -10.42
C CYS A 189 3.29 -15.31 -11.01
N LEU A 190 3.85 -14.16 -10.62
CA LEU A 190 5.18 -13.73 -11.05
C LEU A 190 6.14 -13.73 -9.87
N HIS A 191 7.33 -14.28 -10.09
CA HIS A 191 8.40 -14.25 -9.10
C HIS A 191 8.73 -12.79 -8.70
N SER A 192 8.88 -12.54 -7.40
CA SER A 192 9.08 -11.21 -6.79
C SER A 192 7.90 -10.23 -6.94
N MET A 193 6.73 -10.74 -7.34
CA MET A 193 5.48 -9.98 -7.35
C MET A 193 4.32 -10.75 -6.71
N GLY A 194 4.43 -12.07 -6.61
CA GLY A 194 3.40 -12.94 -6.09
C GLY A 194 2.29 -13.21 -7.11
N ARG A 195 1.19 -13.76 -6.62
CA ARG A 195 -0.02 -14.09 -7.37
C ARG A 195 -0.94 -12.88 -7.44
N HIS A 196 -1.30 -12.51 -8.67
CA HIS A 196 -2.22 -11.40 -8.92
C HIS A 196 -3.68 -11.85 -8.75
N TYR A 197 -4.53 -10.94 -8.29
CA TYR A 197 -5.97 -11.12 -8.25
C TYR A 197 -6.68 -9.88 -8.80
N PHE A 198 -7.66 -10.08 -9.68
CA PHE A 198 -8.41 -9.03 -10.35
C PHE A 198 -9.90 -9.19 -10.07
N LYS A 199 -10.56 -8.14 -9.59
CA LYS A 199 -11.99 -8.20 -9.27
C LYS A 199 -12.84 -8.18 -10.53
N HIS A 200 -13.84 -9.06 -10.59
CA HIS A 200 -14.83 -9.19 -11.67
C HIS A 200 -14.24 -9.38 -13.08
N LEU A 201 -12.97 -9.78 -13.20
CA LEU A 201 -12.34 -10.06 -14.48
C LEU A 201 -13.02 -11.28 -15.13
N SER A 202 -13.53 -11.12 -16.34
CA SER A 202 -14.13 -12.23 -17.10
C SER A 202 -14.12 -11.94 -18.59
N ARG A 203 -14.18 -13.00 -19.39
CA ARG A 203 -14.16 -12.87 -20.86
C ARG A 203 -15.35 -12.07 -21.41
N ASP A 204 -16.46 -12.05 -20.67
CA ASP A 204 -17.71 -11.41 -21.07
C ASP A 204 -17.89 -10.02 -20.46
N MET A 205 -16.91 -9.54 -19.67
CA MET A 205 -17.00 -8.20 -19.09
C MET A 205 -16.88 -7.11 -20.17
N LYS A 206 -17.51 -5.97 -19.93
CA LYS A 206 -17.24 -4.77 -20.73
C LYS A 206 -15.81 -4.27 -20.45
N CYS A 207 -15.07 -3.93 -21.50
CA CYS A 207 -13.70 -3.45 -21.39
C CYS A 207 -13.60 -2.16 -20.57
N GLU A 208 -14.53 -1.24 -20.81
CA GLU A 208 -14.65 0.03 -20.09
C GLU A 208 -15.07 -0.11 -18.62
N SER A 209 -15.38 -1.33 -18.16
CA SER A 209 -15.73 -1.68 -16.78
C SER A 209 -14.58 -2.36 -16.03
N LEU A 210 -13.34 -2.26 -16.51
CA LEU A 210 -12.16 -2.80 -15.84
C LEU A 210 -12.02 -2.22 -14.41
N TYR A 211 -12.12 -3.09 -13.40
CA TYR A 211 -11.99 -2.68 -12.01
C TYR A 211 -10.57 -2.16 -11.74
N PRO A 212 -10.41 -0.99 -11.11
CA PRO A 212 -9.12 -0.30 -11.11
C PRO A 212 -8.13 -0.77 -10.06
N VAL A 213 -8.40 -1.91 -9.40
CA VAL A 213 -7.57 -2.46 -8.33
C VAL A 213 -7.24 -3.91 -8.61
N TYR A 214 -5.97 -4.26 -8.45
CA TYR A 214 -5.55 -5.65 -8.37
C TYR A 214 -4.74 -5.87 -7.09
N LEU A 215 -4.75 -7.11 -6.60
CA LEU A 215 -4.07 -7.52 -5.38
C LEU A 215 -2.90 -8.43 -5.71
N MET A 216 -1.92 -8.49 -4.82
CA MET A 216 -0.74 -9.34 -4.93
C MET A 216 -0.53 -10.08 -3.61
N TYR A 217 -0.57 -11.42 -3.66
CA TYR A 217 -0.33 -12.30 -2.51
C TYR A 217 0.92 -13.14 -2.74
N ASN A 218 1.68 -13.42 -1.68
CA ASN A 218 2.86 -14.31 -1.75
C ASN A 218 2.45 -15.79 -1.84
N ALA A 219 3.43 -16.70 -1.83
CA ALA A 219 3.21 -18.14 -1.94
C ALA A 219 2.40 -18.70 -0.76
N GLU A 220 2.53 -18.09 0.42
CA GLU A 220 1.80 -18.42 1.64
C GLU A 220 0.37 -17.87 1.64
N GLY A 221 -0.03 -17.12 0.60
CA GLY A 221 -1.35 -16.51 0.52
C GLY A 221 -1.50 -15.26 1.39
N GLN A 222 -0.41 -14.60 1.80
CA GLN A 222 -0.44 -13.35 2.55
C GLN A 222 -0.40 -12.14 1.60
N LEU A 223 -1.22 -11.13 1.90
CA LEU A 223 -1.27 -9.88 1.14
C LEU A 223 0.08 -9.18 1.29
N GLY A 224 0.79 -9.01 0.17
CA GLY A 224 2.07 -8.31 0.16
C GLY A 224 2.14 -7.14 -0.81
N GLY A 225 1.08 -6.89 -1.57
CA GLY A 225 0.91 -5.64 -2.29
C GLY A 225 -0.43 -5.53 -3.00
N PHE A 226 -0.63 -4.40 -3.65
CA PHE A 226 -1.75 -4.13 -4.53
C PHE A 226 -1.28 -3.17 -5.64
N GLY A 227 -2.16 -2.87 -6.57
CA GLY A 227 -1.88 -1.79 -7.51
C GLY A 227 -3.12 -1.22 -8.13
N TRP A 228 -2.93 -0.07 -8.76
CA TRP A 228 -3.97 0.56 -9.56
C TRP A 228 -3.82 0.13 -11.02
N LEU A 229 -4.94 -0.12 -11.68
CA LEU A 229 -5.01 -0.60 -13.04
C LEU A 229 -6.00 0.27 -13.81
N PHE A 230 -5.55 1.01 -14.79
CA PHE A 230 -6.42 1.91 -15.53
C PHE A 230 -6.26 1.70 -17.02
N GLN A 231 -7.35 1.91 -17.74
CA GLN A 231 -7.33 2.01 -19.18
C GLN A 231 -7.05 3.45 -19.60
N GLY A 232 -6.24 3.61 -20.63
CA GLY A 232 -5.93 4.87 -21.29
C GLY A 232 -4.42 5.11 -21.44
N ALA A 233 -4.08 6.33 -21.81
CA ALA A 233 -2.70 6.77 -21.99
C ALA A 233 -2.49 8.14 -21.32
N PRO A 234 -2.20 8.18 -20.00
CA PRO A 234 -1.98 9.43 -19.31
C PRO A 234 -0.73 10.12 -19.87
N THR A 235 -0.78 11.45 -19.98
CA THR A 235 0.40 12.23 -20.35
C THR A 235 1.47 12.10 -19.26
N GLU A 236 2.67 11.68 -19.67
CA GLU A 236 3.78 11.45 -18.76
C GLU A 236 4.73 12.64 -18.72
N SER A 237 4.90 13.25 -17.54
CA SER A 237 5.91 14.27 -17.33
C SER A 237 7.25 13.61 -17.00
N ARG A 238 8.30 13.99 -17.74
CA ARG A 238 9.69 13.55 -17.50
C ARG A 238 10.21 13.92 -16.10
N ARG A 239 9.55 14.87 -15.42
CA ARG A 239 9.92 15.36 -14.07
C ARG A 239 9.27 14.56 -12.94
N THR A 240 8.35 13.65 -13.25
CA THR A 240 7.71 12.81 -12.23
C THR A 240 8.72 11.78 -11.70
N PRO A 241 8.90 11.66 -10.36
CA PRO A 241 9.76 10.61 -9.79
C PRO A 241 9.12 9.23 -9.89
N VAL A 242 7.81 9.20 -10.08
CA VAL A 242 6.96 8.02 -10.20
C VAL A 242 6.38 7.98 -11.61
N ARG A 243 6.54 6.86 -12.33
CA ARG A 243 6.10 6.69 -13.73
C ARG A 243 5.04 5.61 -13.84
N TRP A 244 4.03 5.78 -14.66
CA TRP A 244 3.10 4.70 -14.93
C TRP A 244 3.80 3.56 -15.68
N LEU A 245 3.58 2.32 -15.26
CA LEU A 245 3.92 1.15 -16.06
C LEU A 245 2.84 1.00 -17.12
N GLN A 246 3.22 1.05 -18.40
CA GLN A 246 2.32 0.75 -19.49
C GLN A 246 2.37 -0.76 -19.78
N LEU A 247 1.21 -1.41 -19.81
CA LEU A 247 1.05 -2.81 -20.18
C LEU A 247 0.52 -2.86 -21.61
N ASP A 248 1.39 -3.31 -22.51
CA ASP A 248 1.01 -3.70 -23.87
C ASP A 248 0.37 -5.11 -23.85
N PRO A 249 -0.52 -5.47 -24.80
CA PRO A 249 -1.12 -6.80 -24.86
C PRO A 249 -0.09 -7.95 -24.83
N SER A 250 1.11 -7.73 -25.37
CA SER A 250 2.22 -8.69 -25.28
C SER A 250 2.68 -9.01 -23.84
N LEU A 251 2.45 -8.10 -22.90
CA LEU A 251 2.77 -8.25 -21.48
C LEU A 251 1.61 -8.78 -20.64
N TYR A 252 0.42 -8.95 -21.21
CA TYR A 252 -0.74 -9.44 -20.47
C TYR A 252 -0.54 -10.82 -19.85
N PRO A 253 0.05 -11.83 -20.53
CA PRO A 253 0.30 -13.13 -19.91
C PRO A 253 1.12 -13.06 -18.62
N ALA A 254 1.92 -12.01 -18.43
CA ALA A 254 2.70 -11.83 -17.22
C ALA A 254 1.81 -11.47 -16.01
N SER A 255 0.70 -10.76 -16.20
CA SER A 255 -0.13 -10.28 -15.08
C SER A 255 -1.47 -11.01 -15.01
N PHE A 256 -2.08 -11.31 -16.16
CA PHE A 256 -3.43 -11.85 -16.28
C PHE A 256 -3.40 -13.30 -16.74
N ASP A 257 -4.44 -14.04 -16.35
CA ASP A 257 -4.86 -15.21 -17.12
C ASP A 257 -5.55 -14.72 -18.40
N THR A 258 -4.88 -14.90 -19.53
CA THR A 258 -5.36 -14.41 -20.83
C THR A 258 -6.65 -15.09 -21.29
N SER A 259 -7.00 -16.26 -20.75
CA SER A 259 -8.26 -16.93 -21.05
C SER A 259 -9.49 -16.21 -20.47
N MET A 260 -9.28 -15.39 -19.44
CA MET A 260 -10.31 -14.58 -18.79
C MET A 260 -10.40 -13.16 -19.34
N LEU A 261 -9.52 -12.75 -20.26
CA LEU A 261 -9.54 -11.38 -20.78
C LEU A 261 -10.61 -11.21 -21.86
N PRO A 262 -11.43 -10.15 -21.81
CA PRO A 262 -12.36 -9.84 -22.88
C PRO A 262 -11.60 -9.50 -24.18
N PRO A 263 -12.11 -9.90 -25.36
CA PRO A 263 -11.40 -9.72 -26.64
C PRO A 263 -10.95 -8.28 -26.94
N CYS A 264 -11.73 -7.29 -26.50
CA CYS A 264 -11.44 -5.88 -26.70
C CYS A 264 -10.14 -5.42 -26.02
N MET A 265 -9.67 -6.09 -24.95
CA MET A 265 -8.38 -5.76 -24.31
C MET A 265 -7.19 -6.07 -25.23
N PHE A 266 -7.33 -7.00 -26.18
CA PHE A 266 -6.26 -7.31 -27.14
C PHE A 266 -6.17 -6.32 -28.31
N ASN A 267 -7.01 -5.29 -28.33
CA ASN A 267 -6.88 -4.23 -29.31
C ASN A 267 -5.55 -3.48 -29.08
N PRO A 268 -4.76 -3.20 -30.14
CA PRO A 268 -3.48 -2.50 -29.99
C PRO A 268 -3.62 -1.10 -29.38
N ASN A 269 -4.78 -0.47 -29.51
CA ASN A 269 -5.09 0.83 -28.93
C ASN A 269 -5.62 0.74 -27.49
N PHE A 270 -6.01 -0.45 -27.03
CA PHE A 270 -6.37 -0.69 -25.63
C PHE A 270 -5.10 -0.69 -24.78
N LYS A 271 -4.78 0.49 -24.24
CA LYS A 271 -3.62 0.65 -23.36
C LYS A 271 -4.05 0.57 -21.92
N ILE A 272 -3.30 -0.22 -21.16
CA ILE A 272 -3.43 -0.29 -19.70
C ILE A 272 -2.21 0.39 -19.10
N PHE A 273 -2.43 1.16 -18.06
CA PHE A 273 -1.37 1.72 -17.25
C PHE A 273 -1.58 1.40 -15.78
N THR A 274 -0.48 1.22 -15.05
CA THR A 274 -0.53 0.69 -13.70
C THR A 274 0.58 1.20 -12.78
N ILE A 275 0.31 1.16 -11.48
CA ILE A 275 1.27 1.38 -10.38
C ILE A 275 1.19 0.19 -9.42
N ARG A 276 2.36 -0.27 -8.99
CA ARG A 276 2.51 -1.33 -7.98
C ARG A 276 2.88 -0.72 -6.64
N ILE A 277 2.11 -1.05 -5.62
CA ILE A 277 2.36 -0.70 -4.22
C ILE A 277 2.57 -1.99 -3.43
N TYR A 278 3.77 -2.21 -2.96
CA TYR A 278 4.14 -3.31 -2.10
C TYR A 278 3.93 -2.90 -0.64
N LEU A 279 3.37 -3.81 0.14
CA LEU A 279 3.14 -3.68 1.59
C LEU A 279 4.12 -4.52 2.39
N ARG A 280 4.91 -5.34 1.70
CA ARG A 280 5.94 -6.23 2.23
C ARG A 280 7.19 -6.13 1.37
N ASN A 281 8.28 -6.68 1.88
CA ASN A 281 9.51 -6.84 1.12
C ASN A 281 9.27 -7.72 -0.12
N GLU A 282 9.73 -7.27 -1.29
CA GLU A 282 9.55 -7.93 -2.57
C GLU A 282 10.15 -9.34 -2.64
N HIS A 283 11.16 -9.61 -1.82
CA HIS A 283 11.80 -10.91 -1.76
C HIS A 283 10.90 -11.95 -1.10
N THR A 284 9.89 -11.51 -0.34
CA THR A 284 8.84 -12.38 0.20
C THR A 284 7.72 -12.63 -0.79
N MET A 285 7.66 -11.88 -1.91
CA MET A 285 6.62 -12.00 -2.94
C MET A 285 6.94 -13.12 -3.94
N ILE A 286 7.15 -14.33 -3.43
CA ILE A 286 7.49 -15.51 -4.22
C ILE A 286 6.23 -16.26 -4.69
N CYS A 287 6.41 -17.13 -5.68
CA CYS A 287 5.37 -18.00 -6.21
C CYS A 287 5.62 -19.44 -5.75
N PRO A 288 4.57 -20.25 -5.51
CA PRO A 288 4.73 -21.68 -5.27
C PRO A 288 5.49 -22.31 -6.44
N ARG A 289 6.46 -23.18 -6.16
CA ARG A 289 7.16 -23.89 -7.23
C ARG A 289 6.17 -24.87 -7.87
N ASN A 290 6.23 -25.05 -9.18
CA ASN A 290 5.30 -25.92 -9.93
C ASN A 290 5.29 -27.42 -9.49
N GLY A 291 6.14 -27.81 -8.53
CA GLY A 291 6.14 -29.11 -7.88
C GLY A 291 5.40 -29.17 -6.53
N ASP A 292 5.15 -28.02 -5.90
CA ASP A 292 4.37 -27.91 -4.66
C ASP A 292 2.88 -27.90 -5.00
N LYS A 293 2.43 -28.84 -5.85
CA LYS A 293 1.01 -29.17 -5.89
C LYS A 293 0.65 -29.42 -4.44
N GLN A 294 -0.19 -28.57 -3.87
CA GLN A 294 -0.75 -28.76 -2.54
C GLN A 294 -1.33 -30.16 -2.52
N GLU A 295 -0.57 -31.11 -2.02
CA GLU A 295 -0.99 -32.47 -1.71
C GLU A 295 -1.82 -32.36 -0.44
N GLY A 296 -2.91 -31.59 -0.55
CA GLY A 296 -3.83 -31.26 0.50
C GLY A 296 -5.08 -32.08 0.30
N ARG A 297 -5.36 -32.92 1.30
CA ARG A 297 -6.66 -33.56 1.55
C ARG A 297 -7.12 -34.54 0.47
N ARG A 298 -6.50 -35.72 0.46
CA ARG A 298 -7.37 -36.92 0.45
C ARG A 298 -8.01 -36.97 1.82
N ASP A 299 -9.28 -36.61 1.88
CA ASP A 299 -10.11 -36.96 3.01
C ASP A 299 -9.99 -38.47 3.22
N HIS A 300 -9.61 -38.83 4.44
CA HIS A 300 -9.45 -40.21 4.86
C HIS A 300 -10.86 -40.80 5.03
N GLU A 301 -11.56 -41.04 3.92
CA GLU A 301 -12.66 -42.00 3.89
C GLU A 301 -12.04 -43.39 3.96
N GLY A 302 -12.29 -44.07 5.06
CA GLY A 302 -11.83 -45.42 5.29
C GLY A 302 -12.49 -46.41 4.34
N HIS A 303 -11.69 -47.34 3.82
CA HIS A 303 -11.95 -48.75 3.50
C HIS A 303 -10.58 -49.28 3.02
N GLY A 304 -9.94 -50.27 3.62
CA GLY A 304 -10.36 -51.68 3.69
C GLY A 304 -9.50 -52.52 2.73
N HIS A 305 -8.53 -53.25 3.29
CA HIS A 305 -7.89 -54.49 2.81
C HIS A 305 -7.02 -54.60 1.52
N HIS A 306 -6.03 -55.51 1.65
CA HIS A 306 -5.10 -56.13 0.69
C HIS A 306 -3.97 -55.23 0.14
N GLY A 307 -2.68 -55.55 0.21
CA GLY A 307 -1.98 -56.84 0.23
C GLY A 307 -1.25 -57.02 -1.11
N GLY A 308 0.03 -56.61 -1.22
CA GLY A 308 0.78 -56.81 -2.47
C GLY A 308 2.18 -56.18 -2.52
N ARG A 309 3.21 -57.03 -2.59
CA ARG A 309 4.64 -56.76 -2.87
C ARG A 309 4.84 -56.22 -4.29
N GLY A 310 5.82 -55.31 -4.49
CA GLY A 310 6.32 -55.00 -5.85
C GLY A 310 7.43 -53.95 -5.96
N HIS A 311 8.65 -54.45 -6.22
CA HIS A 311 9.88 -53.92 -6.82
C HIS A 311 10.07 -52.46 -7.32
N HIS A 312 11.25 -51.92 -6.95
CA HIS A 312 12.28 -51.21 -7.75
C HIS A 312 11.91 -50.51 -9.07
N HIS A 313 12.26 -49.21 -9.19
CA HIS A 313 13.20 -48.75 -10.23
C HIS A 313 13.80 -47.35 -9.95
N ASP A 314 15.12 -47.29 -10.08
CA ASP A 314 16.01 -46.13 -10.20
C ASP A 314 15.85 -45.44 -11.57
N ARG A 315 15.87 -44.09 -11.64
CA ARG A 315 16.49 -43.32 -12.75
C ARG A 315 16.49 -41.79 -12.60
N THR A 316 17.71 -41.29 -12.41
CA THR A 316 18.43 -40.09 -12.91
C THR A 316 17.79 -39.01 -13.81
N ASN A 317 18.31 -37.79 -13.55
CA ASN A 317 18.61 -36.64 -14.42
C ASN A 317 17.46 -35.74 -14.91
N ALA A 318 17.34 -34.59 -14.25
CA ALA A 318 16.71 -33.38 -14.77
C ALA A 318 17.80 -32.44 -15.31
N ASN A 319 17.84 -32.31 -16.64
CA ASN A 319 18.58 -31.26 -17.33
C ASN A 319 17.82 -29.94 -17.19
N ASN A 320 18.55 -28.87 -16.91
CA ASN A 320 18.07 -27.49 -17.00
C ASN A 320 17.77 -27.15 -18.46
N GLU A 321 16.49 -27.07 -18.83
CA GLU A 321 16.06 -26.40 -20.05
C GLU A 321 15.60 -24.97 -19.74
N GLU A 322 16.43 -24.05 -20.20
CA GLU A 322 16.17 -22.62 -20.29
C GLU A 322 15.06 -22.38 -21.33
N VAL A 323 13.85 -22.04 -20.88
CA VAL A 323 12.72 -21.76 -21.76
C VAL A 323 12.90 -20.37 -22.40
N THR A 324 13.39 -20.37 -23.64
CA THR A 324 13.40 -19.21 -24.54
C THR A 324 12.07 -19.17 -25.32
N PHE A 325 11.28 -18.11 -25.13
CA PHE A 325 10.05 -17.89 -25.90
C PHE A 325 10.38 -17.27 -27.27
N ARG A 326 10.13 -18.00 -28.36
CA ARG A 326 10.10 -17.45 -29.73
C ARG A 326 8.71 -16.85 -30.03
N PRO A 327 8.62 -15.69 -30.70
CA PRO A 327 7.35 -15.12 -31.14
C PRO A 327 6.74 -15.97 -32.27
N LEU A 328 5.47 -16.35 -32.11
CA LEU A 328 4.66 -16.90 -33.20
C LEU A 328 4.05 -15.74 -34.01
N HIS A 329 4.46 -15.63 -35.28
CA HIS A 329 3.75 -14.81 -36.26
C HIS A 329 2.43 -15.48 -36.65
N PRO A 330 1.28 -14.77 -36.65
CA PRO A 330 0.09 -15.26 -37.31
C PRO A 330 0.12 -14.90 -38.81
N LYS A 331 -0.11 -15.92 -39.65
CA LYS A 331 -0.34 -15.82 -41.10
C LYS A 331 -1.80 -15.40 -41.35
N PRO A 332 -2.09 -14.56 -42.36
CA PRO A 332 -3.44 -14.03 -42.58
C PRO A 332 -4.35 -15.05 -43.27
N THR A 333 -5.63 -15.08 -42.88
CA THR A 333 -6.71 -15.72 -43.64
C THR A 333 -7.75 -14.69 -44.07
N ASN A 334 -8.09 -14.78 -45.35
CA ASN A 334 -9.05 -13.95 -46.05
C ASN A 334 -10.49 -14.47 -45.88
N ALA A 335 -11.37 -13.48 -45.72
CA ALA A 335 -12.66 -13.28 -46.40
C ALA A 335 -13.92 -14.11 -46.10
N SER A 336 -15.03 -13.36 -46.22
CA SER A 336 -16.47 -13.71 -46.35
C SER A 336 -17.15 -14.20 -45.07
N GLY A 337 -18.32 -13.72 -44.66
CA GLY A 337 -19.41 -12.98 -45.31
C GLY A 337 -20.71 -13.59 -44.76
N GLY A 338 -21.64 -12.79 -44.22
CA GLY A 338 -22.89 -13.38 -43.70
C GLY A 338 -23.75 -12.44 -42.85
N SER A 339 -24.85 -12.02 -43.46
CA SER A 339 -25.95 -11.20 -42.94
C SER A 339 -26.85 -11.93 -41.93
N GLY A 340 -27.43 -11.18 -40.98
CA GLY A 340 -28.85 -11.30 -40.66
C GLY A 340 -29.23 -11.70 -39.23
N GLY A 341 -30.19 -10.95 -38.65
CA GLY A 341 -31.11 -11.48 -37.63
C GLY A 341 -31.16 -10.68 -36.32
N GLY A 342 -32.11 -9.75 -36.23
CA GLY A 342 -32.42 -9.03 -35.00
C GLY A 342 -33.15 -9.88 -33.95
N SER A 343 -32.99 -9.51 -32.67
CA SER A 343 -33.84 -9.97 -31.59
C SER A 343 -33.93 -8.91 -30.50
N ASN A 344 -35.15 -8.38 -30.34
CA ASN A 344 -35.55 -7.50 -29.25
C ASN A 344 -35.50 -8.28 -27.93
N THR A 345 -34.66 -7.83 -26.99
CA THR A 345 -34.76 -8.24 -25.59
C THR A 345 -34.84 -7.01 -24.69
N ARG A 346 -35.98 -6.91 -24.02
CA ARG A 346 -36.34 -5.90 -23.03
C ARG A 346 -35.37 -5.95 -21.85
N THR A 347 -34.77 -4.81 -21.53
CA THR A 347 -34.02 -4.59 -20.28
C THR A 347 -34.98 -4.40 -19.10
N PRO A 348 -34.65 -4.94 -17.91
CA PRO A 348 -35.41 -4.69 -16.70
C PRO A 348 -35.12 -3.28 -16.15
N LYS A 349 -36.19 -2.53 -15.87
CA LYS A 349 -36.16 -1.27 -15.13
C LYS A 349 -35.66 -1.54 -13.71
N TYR A 350 -34.48 -1.01 -13.37
CA TYR A 350 -34.08 -0.87 -11.98
C TYR A 350 -34.47 0.50 -11.42
N ILE A 351 -34.96 0.45 -10.19
CA ILE A 351 -35.58 1.53 -9.44
C ILE A 351 -34.52 2.54 -8.99
N ASN A 352 -34.91 3.79 -9.19
CA ASN A 352 -34.29 5.06 -8.86
C ASN A 352 -33.80 5.10 -7.38
N SER A 353 -32.52 5.34 -7.14
CA SER A 353 -32.05 5.89 -5.86
C SER A 353 -31.76 7.38 -6.10
N GLN A 354 -32.67 8.21 -5.59
CA GLN A 354 -32.55 9.66 -5.64
C GLN A 354 -31.39 10.11 -4.75
N THR A 355 -30.27 10.46 -5.36
CA THR A 355 -29.39 11.51 -4.84
C THR A 355 -29.31 12.58 -5.92
N ASN A 356 -30.11 13.63 -5.75
CA ASN A 356 -30.08 14.82 -6.58
C ASN A 356 -28.73 15.52 -6.41
N ASN A 357 -27.79 15.26 -7.30
CA ASN A 357 -26.76 16.22 -7.67
C ASN A 357 -26.95 16.55 -9.15
N VAL A 358 -27.79 17.56 -9.37
CA VAL A 358 -27.92 18.21 -10.68
C VAL A 358 -26.62 18.93 -10.94
N ILE A 359 -25.73 18.34 -11.73
CA ILE A 359 -24.68 19.08 -12.42
C ILE A 359 -25.36 19.74 -13.61
N VAL A 360 -25.64 21.03 -13.48
CA VAL A 360 -26.06 21.88 -14.60
C VAL A 360 -24.84 22.08 -15.47
N ASP A 361 -24.85 21.48 -16.66
CA ASP A 361 -24.06 21.93 -17.80
C ASP A 361 -24.64 23.28 -18.23
N ASP A 362 -23.92 24.38 -18.01
CA ASP A 362 -24.03 25.56 -18.87
C ASP A 362 -22.88 26.56 -18.73
N ALA A 363 -22.47 27.04 -19.91
CA ALA A 363 -21.80 28.32 -20.19
C ALA A 363 -20.31 28.50 -19.85
N MET A 364 -19.46 28.01 -20.77
CA MET A 364 -18.35 28.82 -21.28
C MET A 364 -18.93 30.06 -21.99
N ARG A 365 -18.73 31.25 -21.42
CA ARG A 365 -18.88 32.51 -22.17
C ARG A 365 -17.88 33.55 -21.67
N GLU A 366 -16.94 33.89 -22.54
CA GLU A 366 -16.06 35.05 -22.44
C GLU A 366 -16.84 36.34 -22.17
N ARG A 367 -16.31 37.19 -21.29
CA ARG A 367 -16.35 38.64 -21.48
C ARG A 367 -15.25 39.33 -20.67
N ASP A 368 -14.46 40.10 -21.42
CA ASP A 368 -13.53 41.12 -20.96
C ASP A 368 -14.22 42.23 -20.15
N GLY A 369 -13.48 42.87 -19.24
CA GLY A 369 -13.75 44.24 -18.83
C GLY A 369 -13.46 44.57 -17.35
N PRO A 370 -12.60 45.57 -17.04
CA PRO A 370 -11.97 45.74 -15.74
C PRO A 370 -12.76 46.68 -14.81
N ARG A 371 -12.58 46.52 -13.50
CA ARG A 371 -12.80 47.61 -12.52
C ARG A 371 -11.97 47.43 -11.25
N ASN A 372 -11.04 48.38 -11.08
CA ASN A 372 -10.40 48.76 -9.83
C ASN A 372 -11.44 49.12 -8.77
N VAL A 373 -11.31 48.57 -7.56
CA VAL A 373 -11.56 49.29 -6.29
C VAL A 373 -10.63 48.66 -5.25
N GLY A 374 -9.67 49.45 -4.75
CA GLY A 374 -8.88 49.09 -3.58
C GLY A 374 -9.68 49.28 -2.29
N VAL A 375 -9.15 48.77 -1.18
CA VAL A 375 -9.13 49.43 0.14
C VAL A 375 -8.55 48.45 1.18
N SER A 376 -7.51 48.97 1.84
CA SER A 376 -7.05 48.78 3.22
C SER A 376 -6.65 47.41 3.75
N ALA A 377 -5.34 47.35 3.98
CA ALA A 377 -4.67 46.50 4.94
C ALA A 377 -5.15 46.76 6.38
N VAL A 378 -5.31 45.68 7.15
CA VAL A 378 -5.26 45.71 8.62
C VAL A 378 -4.09 44.82 9.03
N GLN A 379 -3.00 45.44 9.45
CA GLN A 379 -1.91 44.80 10.18
C GLN A 379 -2.38 44.50 11.60
N LEU A 380 -2.41 43.23 11.99
CA LEU A 380 -2.44 42.83 13.40
C LEU A 380 -1.13 42.14 13.75
N SER A 381 -0.37 42.84 14.60
CA SER A 381 0.87 42.43 15.23
C SER A 381 0.59 41.33 16.28
N SER A 382 1.07 40.12 16.02
CA SER A 382 1.10 39.02 17.01
C SER A 382 2.54 38.81 17.48
N ARG A 383 3.01 39.68 18.37
CA ARG A 383 4.12 39.41 19.29
C ARG A 383 3.56 39.34 20.69
N SER A 384 3.23 38.14 21.18
CA SER A 384 3.07 37.81 22.62
C SER A 384 2.51 36.38 22.81
N VAL A 385 3.27 35.35 22.42
CA VAL A 385 3.00 33.95 22.88
C VAL A 385 4.31 33.16 23.17
N PHE A 386 5.50 33.72 22.94
CA PHE A 386 6.75 32.95 22.96
C PHE A 386 7.57 32.99 24.27
N ILE A 387 7.04 33.50 25.38
CA ILE A 387 7.82 33.61 26.64
C ILE A 387 7.39 32.61 27.75
N CYS A 388 6.25 31.91 27.62
CA CYS A 388 5.83 30.95 28.66
C CYS A 388 6.39 29.51 28.49
N SER A 389 6.94 29.15 27.35
CA SER A 389 7.39 27.77 27.07
C SER A 389 8.87 27.50 27.36
N VAL A 390 9.68 28.54 27.58
CA VAL A 390 11.13 28.39 27.87
C VAL A 390 11.41 28.29 29.38
N LEU A 391 10.52 28.81 30.23
CA LEU A 391 10.68 28.76 31.70
C LEU A 391 10.26 27.42 32.33
N VAL A 392 9.40 26.63 31.66
CA VAL A 392 8.97 25.33 32.21
C VAL A 392 10.00 24.23 31.96
N SER A 393 10.74 24.27 30.84
CA SER A 393 11.77 23.26 30.55
C SER A 393 13.05 23.43 31.37
N THR A 394 13.38 24.65 31.82
CA THR A 394 14.55 24.89 32.67
C THR A 394 14.30 24.49 34.13
N LEU A 395 13.06 24.58 34.62
CA LEU A 395 12.69 24.12 35.97
C LEU A 395 12.63 22.58 36.08
N VAL A 396 12.28 21.86 35.01
CA VAL A 396 12.24 20.39 35.01
C VAL A 396 13.65 19.78 34.93
N CYS A 397 14.60 20.41 34.23
CA CYS A 397 15.99 19.95 34.21
C CYS A 397 16.70 20.13 35.56
N LEU A 398 16.46 21.23 36.29
CA LEU A 398 17.06 21.47 37.61
C LEU A 398 16.48 20.59 38.73
N ALA A 399 15.25 20.08 38.56
CA ALA A 399 14.65 19.12 39.50
C ALA A 399 15.22 17.70 39.33
N LEU A 400 15.63 17.32 38.12
CA LEU A 400 16.19 15.99 37.82
C LEU A 400 17.67 15.83 38.22
N GLU A 401 18.47 16.92 38.20
CA GLU A 401 19.84 16.88 38.73
C GLU A 401 19.90 16.71 40.26
N ASN A 402 18.89 17.22 40.99
CA ASN A 402 18.84 17.06 42.45
C ASN A 402 18.38 15.66 42.91
N LEU A 403 17.69 14.90 42.06
CA LEU A 403 17.29 13.52 42.36
C LEU A 403 18.38 12.47 42.08
N LEU A 404 19.38 12.81 41.26
CA LEU A 404 20.51 11.92 40.96
C LEU A 404 21.73 12.13 41.88
N SER A 405 21.71 13.17 42.73
CA SER A 405 22.81 13.46 43.68
C SER A 405 22.63 12.85 45.08
N SER A 406 21.57 12.09 45.38
CA SER A 406 21.28 11.62 46.74
C SER A 406 21.67 10.16 47.07
N THR A 407 22.41 9.47 46.21
CA THR A 407 22.92 8.12 46.50
C THR A 407 24.43 8.02 46.34
N SER A 408 25.19 8.68 47.21
CA SER A 408 26.56 8.27 47.53
C SER A 408 27.06 8.89 48.85
N ARG A 409 26.70 8.31 50.00
CA ARG A 409 27.51 8.41 51.23
C ARG A 409 27.34 7.16 52.09
N GLY A 410 28.47 6.48 52.37
CA GLY A 410 28.60 5.63 53.55
C GLY A 410 29.36 4.32 53.32
N ALA A 411 30.70 4.36 53.38
CA ALA A 411 31.53 3.46 54.20
C ALA A 411 33.01 3.73 53.89
N ALA A 412 33.70 4.32 54.88
CA ALA A 412 35.14 4.47 54.92
C ALA A 412 35.80 3.12 55.25
N TRP A 413 36.79 2.72 54.48
CA TRP A 413 37.77 1.70 54.86
C TRP A 413 39.18 2.29 54.71
N ASP A 414 39.85 2.39 55.85
CA ASP A 414 41.25 2.75 56.01
C ASP A 414 42.14 1.63 55.45
N PHE A 415 43.05 1.97 54.54
CA PHE A 415 44.21 1.13 54.23
C PHE A 415 45.46 2.02 54.13
N ARG A 416 46.31 1.94 55.15
CA ARG A 416 47.68 2.47 55.13
C ARG A 416 48.59 1.58 54.28
N PRO A 417 49.53 2.14 53.50
CA PRO A 417 50.59 1.37 52.85
C PRO A 417 51.81 1.24 53.78
N PRO A 418 52.58 0.14 53.73
CA PRO A 418 53.94 0.14 54.23
C PRO A 418 54.94 0.40 53.11
N THR A 419 55.80 1.38 53.35
CA THR A 419 56.98 1.73 52.57
C THR A 419 58.20 0.88 52.95
N SER A 420 58.99 0.55 51.92
CA SER A 420 60.45 0.42 51.87
C SER A 420 61.15 -0.79 52.54
N ARG A 421 61.92 -1.53 51.72
CA ARG A 421 63.40 -1.55 51.74
C ARG A 421 63.93 -2.47 50.63
N GLY A 422 64.90 -1.97 49.85
CA GLY A 422 65.67 -2.77 48.91
C GLY A 422 66.90 -3.40 49.57
N VAL A 423 67.40 -4.50 49.00
CA VAL A 423 68.79 -4.97 49.09
C VAL A 423 69.15 -5.69 47.78
N LEU A 424 70.42 -5.50 47.42
CA LEU A 424 71.21 -5.83 46.25
C LEU A 424 71.66 -7.33 46.16
N LEU A 425 72.00 -7.75 44.93
CA LEU A 425 73.10 -8.65 44.49
C LEU A 425 72.89 -10.14 44.09
N ARG A 426 73.43 -10.42 42.89
CA ARG A 426 74.18 -11.60 42.34
C ARG A 426 73.45 -12.93 42.13
N SER A 427 73.37 -13.42 40.88
CA SER A 427 74.35 -14.25 40.13
C SER A 427 74.34 -15.71 40.56
N ASP A 428 73.79 -16.61 39.73
CA ASP A 428 74.63 -17.55 38.97
C ASP A 428 73.86 -18.39 37.95
N ARG A 429 74.61 -18.76 36.91
CA ARG A 429 74.29 -19.72 35.86
C ARG A 429 74.12 -21.14 36.42
N ARG A 430 73.22 -21.92 35.82
CA ARG A 430 73.53 -23.16 35.10
C ARG A 430 72.45 -23.45 34.07
#